data_AF-A0A4U9D2D0-F1
#
_entry.id   AF-A0A4U9D2D0-F1
#
_cell.length_a   1.000
_cell.length_b   1.000
_cell.length_c   1.000
_cell.angle_alpha   90.00
_cell.angle_beta   90.00
_cell.angle_gamma   90.00
#
_symmetry.space_group_name_H-M   'P 1'
#
loop_
_entity.id
_entity.type
_entity.pdbx_description
1 polymer ?
#
loop_
_entity_poly.entity_id
_entity_poly.type
_entity_poly.pdbx_seq_one_letter_code
_entity_poly.pdbx_strand_id
1 'polypeptide(L)'
;MSLNRTQIVNWLYRCGEIFTKERDFLTGLDKEIGDADHGLNMHRGFGKVVEKLPSIADKDIGFILKNTGMTLLSNVGGASGPLFGTFFIRAAQVTQAHQSLSLDELYQMMREGADGVVNRGKAEPGDKTMCDVWLPVVEIIAPFQRAASADAGRAGRRLQAGGDRHPLHHHHAGPQRAAPATRRAQHRASGSGRDLGDVYDSGAGCRSQRVRKSDGKPGDCVS
;
A
#
# COMPACT_ATOMS: atom_id res chain seq x y z
N MET A 1 10.69 -16.51 5.78
CA MET A 1 9.87 -16.74 4.57
C MET A 1 10.08 -15.55 3.66
N SER A 2 10.38 -15.75 2.38
CA SER A 2 10.58 -14.69 1.40
C SER A 2 9.54 -14.78 0.27
N LEU A 3 9.17 -13.64 -0.29
CA LEU A 3 8.27 -13.50 -1.43
C LEU A 3 9.11 -13.43 -2.71
N ASN A 4 9.02 -14.43 -3.59
CA ASN A 4 9.81 -14.47 -4.82
C ASN A 4 9.11 -13.78 -6.01
N ARG A 5 9.86 -13.50 -7.08
CA ARG A 5 9.34 -12.84 -8.29
C ARG A 5 8.15 -13.58 -8.91
N THR A 6 8.15 -14.91 -8.91
CA THR A 6 7.06 -15.72 -9.50
C THR A 6 5.76 -15.50 -8.73
N GLN A 7 5.84 -15.36 -7.40
CA GLN A 7 4.67 -15.00 -6.58
C GLN A 7 4.16 -13.59 -6.90
N ILE A 8 5.04 -12.62 -7.18
CA ILE A 8 4.64 -11.28 -7.61
C ILE A 8 3.97 -11.32 -9.00
N VAL A 9 4.53 -12.06 -9.95
CA VAL A 9 3.90 -12.24 -11.28
C VAL A 9 2.52 -12.87 -11.14
N ASN A 10 2.39 -13.92 -10.33
CA ASN A 10 1.10 -14.57 -10.06
C ASN A 10 0.11 -13.63 -9.37
N TRP A 11 0.59 -12.78 -8.46
CA TRP A 11 -0.25 -11.75 -7.85
C TRP A 11 -0.79 -10.78 -8.90
N LEU A 12 0.03 -10.32 -9.85
CA LEU A 12 -0.41 -9.42 -10.91
C LEU A 12 -1.40 -10.07 -11.88
N TYR A 13 -1.25 -11.37 -12.20
CA TYR A 13 -2.28 -12.11 -12.93
C TYR A 13 -3.61 -12.15 -12.19
N ARG A 14 -3.58 -12.45 -10.88
CA ARG A 14 -4.79 -12.43 -10.03
C ARG A 14 -5.44 -11.05 -9.95
N CYS A 15 -4.65 -9.98 -9.99
CA CYS A 15 -5.19 -8.62 -10.12
C CYS A 15 -5.96 -8.45 -11.44
N GLY A 16 -5.44 -8.95 -12.56
CA GLY A 16 -6.17 -8.95 -13.84
C GLY A 16 -7.47 -9.75 -13.79
N GLU A 17 -7.45 -10.93 -13.16
CA GLU A 17 -8.64 -11.77 -12.96
C GLU A 17 -9.70 -11.05 -12.13
N ILE A 18 -9.32 -10.46 -10.98
CA ILE A 18 -10.28 -9.80 -10.09
C ILE A 18 -10.86 -8.53 -10.72
N PHE A 19 -10.07 -7.69 -11.39
CA PHE A 19 -10.59 -6.50 -12.06
C PHE A 19 -11.43 -6.82 -13.29
N THR A 20 -11.26 -8.01 -13.89
CA THR A 20 -12.16 -8.50 -14.93
C THR A 20 -13.47 -8.99 -14.32
N LYS A 21 -13.41 -9.80 -13.26
CA LYS A 21 -14.59 -10.36 -12.60
C LYS A 21 -15.47 -9.29 -11.94
N GLU A 22 -14.86 -8.35 -11.24
CA GLU A 22 -15.56 -7.34 -10.43
C GLU A 22 -15.80 -6.03 -11.20
N ARG A 23 -15.53 -6.00 -12.51
CA ARG A 23 -15.65 -4.81 -13.37
C ARG A 23 -16.97 -4.08 -13.18
N ASP A 24 -18.09 -4.79 -13.36
CA ASP A 24 -19.42 -4.18 -13.33
C ASP A 24 -19.84 -3.78 -11.92
N PHE A 25 -19.39 -4.52 -10.92
CA PHE A 25 -19.61 -4.18 -9.51
C PHE A 25 -18.90 -2.87 -9.15
N LEU A 26 -17.62 -2.74 -9.50
CA LEU A 26 -16.84 -1.52 -9.25
C LEU A 26 -17.36 -0.31 -10.02
N THR A 27 -17.79 -0.50 -11.27
CA THR A 27 -18.49 0.55 -12.03
C THR A 27 -19.83 0.92 -11.39
N GLY A 28 -20.55 -0.05 -10.82
CA GLY A 28 -21.79 0.20 -10.06
C GLY A 28 -21.55 1.04 -8.81
N LEU A 29 -20.53 0.73 -8.02
CA LEU A 29 -20.16 1.53 -6.85
C LEU A 29 -19.79 2.96 -7.24
N ASP A 30 -18.97 3.10 -8.28
CA ASP A 30 -18.52 4.41 -8.77
C ASP A 30 -19.66 5.21 -9.42
N LYS A 31 -20.72 4.56 -9.90
CA LYS A 31 -21.92 5.26 -10.39
C LYS A 31 -22.66 6.00 -9.27
N GLU A 32 -22.64 5.50 -8.05
CA GLU A 32 -23.37 6.11 -6.92
C GLU A 32 -22.72 7.42 -6.44
N ILE A 33 -21.41 7.57 -6.62
CA ILE A 33 -20.63 8.70 -6.06
C ILE A 33 -19.65 9.38 -7.03
N GLY A 34 -19.57 8.90 -8.27
CA GLY A 34 -18.59 9.28 -9.29
C GLY A 34 -19.16 9.26 -10.71
N ASP A 35 -18.34 8.95 -11.70
CA ASP A 35 -18.68 9.01 -13.14
C ASP A 35 -18.88 7.63 -13.79
N ALA A 36 -18.97 6.58 -12.97
CA ALA A 36 -19.25 5.20 -13.38
C ALA A 36 -18.20 4.60 -14.33
N ASP A 37 -16.94 5.00 -14.19
CA ASP A 37 -15.87 4.58 -15.08
C ASP A 37 -14.79 3.75 -14.38
N HIS A 38 -14.79 3.70 -13.03
CA HIS A 38 -13.70 3.10 -12.27
C HIS A 38 -13.44 1.63 -12.63
N GLY A 39 -14.48 0.79 -12.63
CA GLY A 39 -14.36 -0.63 -12.96
C GLY A 39 -13.85 -0.86 -14.39
N LEU A 40 -14.34 -0.09 -15.36
CA LEU A 40 -13.89 -0.12 -16.76
C LEU A 40 -12.40 0.28 -16.88
N ASN A 41 -12.02 1.34 -16.18
CA ASN A 41 -10.66 1.87 -16.17
C ASN A 41 -9.66 0.86 -15.59
N MET A 42 -10.00 0.23 -14.46
CA MET A 42 -9.13 -0.76 -13.82
C MET A 42 -9.02 -2.05 -14.61
N HIS A 43 -10.14 -2.54 -15.17
CA HIS A 43 -10.14 -3.68 -16.09
C HIS A 43 -9.22 -3.42 -17.31
N ARG A 44 -9.35 -2.25 -17.95
CA ARG A 44 -8.49 -1.85 -19.08
C ARG A 44 -7.01 -1.82 -18.69
N GLY A 45 -6.69 -1.16 -17.58
CA GLY A 45 -5.31 -1.02 -17.10
C GLY A 45 -4.66 -2.35 -16.77
N PHE A 46 -5.30 -3.16 -15.93
CA PHE A 46 -4.74 -4.45 -15.53
C PHE A 46 -4.79 -5.49 -16.65
N GLY A 47 -5.73 -5.41 -17.59
CA GLY A 47 -5.68 -6.17 -18.84
C GLY A 47 -4.38 -5.90 -19.61
N LYS A 48 -4.00 -4.63 -19.75
CA LYS A 48 -2.73 -4.24 -20.39
C LYS A 48 -1.49 -4.67 -19.59
N VAL A 49 -1.57 -4.71 -18.26
CA VAL A 49 -0.49 -5.29 -17.42
C VAL A 49 -0.34 -6.78 -17.73
N VAL A 50 -1.44 -7.53 -17.68
CA VAL A 50 -1.45 -8.98 -17.94
C VAL A 50 -0.93 -9.32 -19.33
N GLU A 51 -1.32 -8.56 -20.37
CA GLU A 51 -0.79 -8.73 -21.74
C GLU A 51 0.74 -8.61 -21.81
N LYS A 52 1.34 -7.73 -20.99
CA LYS A 52 2.79 -7.47 -21.00
C LYS A 52 3.59 -8.43 -20.13
N LEU A 53 3.00 -8.97 -19.07
CA LEU A 53 3.68 -9.83 -18.09
C LEU A 53 4.52 -10.96 -18.71
N PRO A 54 4.06 -11.72 -19.73
CA PRO A 54 4.85 -12.81 -20.31
C PRO A 54 6.24 -12.37 -20.80
N SER A 55 6.37 -11.14 -21.31
CA SER A 55 7.63 -10.61 -21.84
C SER A 55 8.61 -10.11 -20.78
N ILE A 56 8.15 -9.94 -19.54
CA ILE A 56 8.93 -9.36 -18.44
C ILE A 56 8.97 -10.25 -17.19
N ALA A 57 8.32 -11.42 -17.20
CA ALA A 57 8.17 -12.30 -16.05
C ALA A 57 9.51 -12.91 -15.56
N ASP A 58 10.53 -12.94 -16.42
CA ASP A 58 11.87 -13.44 -16.12
C ASP A 58 12.80 -12.37 -15.52
N LYS A 59 12.35 -11.10 -15.47
CA LYS A 59 13.12 -9.96 -14.95
C LYS A 59 13.07 -9.88 -13.43
N ASP A 60 13.83 -8.95 -12.86
CA ASP A 60 13.78 -8.66 -11.42
C ASP A 60 12.46 -7.98 -11.02
N ILE A 61 12.15 -8.03 -9.73
CA ILE A 61 10.91 -7.53 -9.14
C ILE A 61 10.73 -6.03 -9.43
N GLY A 62 11.78 -5.23 -9.23
CA GLY A 62 11.72 -3.79 -9.50
C GLY A 62 11.37 -3.50 -10.97
N PHE A 63 11.95 -4.23 -11.92
CA PHE A 63 11.61 -4.09 -13.34
C PHE A 63 10.14 -4.45 -13.63
N ILE A 64 9.63 -5.54 -13.06
CA ILE A 64 8.23 -5.98 -13.22
C ILE A 64 7.27 -4.93 -12.66
N LEU A 65 7.51 -4.45 -11.43
CA LEU A 65 6.67 -3.45 -10.78
C LEU A 65 6.74 -2.10 -11.50
N LYS A 66 7.91 -1.68 -11.98
CA LYS A 66 8.05 -0.43 -12.76
C LYS A 66 7.23 -0.47 -14.04
N ASN A 67 7.31 -1.56 -14.80
CA ASN A 67 6.53 -1.73 -16.03
C ASN A 67 5.03 -1.80 -15.75
N THR A 68 4.63 -2.43 -14.64
CA THR A 68 3.24 -2.44 -14.16
C THR A 68 2.77 -1.01 -13.89
N GLY A 69 3.51 -0.25 -13.08
CA GLY A 69 3.16 1.12 -12.72
C GLY A 69 3.09 2.07 -13.92
N MET A 70 4.07 1.98 -14.84
CA MET A 70 4.04 2.75 -16.09
C MET A 70 2.85 2.37 -16.97
N THR A 71 2.49 1.08 -17.04
CA THR A 71 1.34 0.63 -17.83
C THR A 71 0.04 1.15 -17.26
N LEU A 72 -0.15 1.07 -15.93
CA LEU A 72 -1.34 1.61 -15.27
C LEU A 72 -1.43 3.13 -15.42
N LEU A 73 -0.32 3.84 -15.26
CA LEU A 73 -0.25 5.30 -15.43
C LEU A 73 -0.75 5.76 -16.81
N SER A 74 -0.48 4.98 -17.87
CA SER A 74 -0.87 5.33 -19.24
C SER A 74 -2.21 4.75 -19.69
N ASN A 75 -2.73 3.72 -19.02
CA ASN A 75 -3.91 2.96 -19.49
C ASN A 75 -5.10 2.97 -18.52
N VAL A 76 -4.95 3.51 -17.32
CA VAL A 76 -6.06 3.74 -16.40
C VAL A 76 -6.44 5.22 -16.47
N GLY A 77 -7.72 5.52 -16.70
CA GLY A 77 -8.25 6.87 -16.75
C GLY A 77 -8.51 7.45 -15.35
N GLY A 78 -8.97 8.70 -15.33
CA GLY A 78 -9.37 9.38 -14.10
C GLY A 78 -8.23 9.54 -13.07
N ALA A 79 -8.61 9.74 -11.81
CA ALA A 79 -7.65 9.92 -10.72
C ALA A 79 -6.89 8.62 -10.39
N SER A 80 -7.51 7.46 -10.64
CA SER A 80 -6.96 6.16 -10.26
C SER A 80 -5.65 5.83 -11.00
N GLY A 81 -5.51 6.20 -12.27
CA GLY A 81 -4.31 5.87 -13.05
C GLY A 81 -3.02 6.46 -12.49
N PRO A 82 -2.94 7.77 -12.27
CA PRO A 82 -1.80 8.39 -11.60
C PRO A 82 -1.52 7.84 -10.21
N LEU A 83 -2.54 7.45 -9.44
CA LEU A 83 -2.38 6.95 -8.07
C LEU A 83 -1.81 5.52 -8.06
N PHE A 84 -2.48 4.55 -8.71
CA PHE A 84 -1.96 3.18 -8.82
C PHE A 84 -0.61 3.13 -9.55
N GLY A 85 -0.46 3.92 -10.62
CA GLY A 85 0.83 4.05 -11.31
C GLY A 85 1.94 4.52 -10.38
N THR A 86 1.67 5.52 -9.53
CA THR A 86 2.63 6.01 -8.54
C THR A 86 2.97 4.95 -7.51
N PHE A 87 1.98 4.22 -6.98
CA PHE A 87 2.21 3.13 -6.03
C PHE A 87 3.26 2.14 -6.55
N PHE A 88 3.02 1.59 -7.75
CA PHE A 88 3.91 0.59 -8.34
C PHE A 88 5.28 1.16 -8.72
N ILE A 89 5.35 2.41 -9.18
CA ILE A 89 6.63 3.06 -9.51
C ILE A 89 7.48 3.27 -8.26
N ARG A 90 6.89 3.67 -7.13
CA ARG A 90 7.61 3.85 -5.87
C ARG A 90 8.03 2.51 -5.27
N ALA A 91 7.13 1.53 -5.25
CA ALA A 91 7.45 0.15 -4.85
C ALA A 91 8.62 -0.43 -5.67
N ALA A 92 8.68 -0.14 -6.97
CA ALA A 92 9.76 -0.59 -7.84
C ALA A 92 11.13 0.02 -7.49
N GLN A 93 11.17 1.25 -6.98
CA GLN A 93 12.43 1.95 -6.65
C GLN A 93 13.19 1.26 -5.52
N VAL A 94 12.47 0.70 -4.55
CA VAL A 94 13.06 -0.01 -3.39
C VAL A 94 13.19 -1.52 -3.58
N THR A 95 12.86 -2.02 -4.78
CA THR A 95 12.92 -3.46 -5.10
C THR A 95 13.75 -3.75 -6.36
N GLN A 96 14.56 -2.78 -6.81
CA GLN A 96 15.42 -2.92 -7.99
C GLN A 96 16.40 -4.09 -7.84
N ALA A 97 16.52 -4.91 -8.88
CA ALA A 97 17.40 -6.08 -8.93
C ALA A 97 17.05 -7.22 -7.94
N HIS A 98 16.01 -7.08 -7.10
CA HIS A 98 15.58 -8.16 -6.21
C HIS A 98 14.92 -9.29 -6.99
N GLN A 99 15.31 -10.53 -6.68
CA GLN A 99 14.65 -11.76 -7.17
C GLN A 99 13.65 -12.31 -6.13
N SER A 100 13.82 -11.93 -4.88
CA SER A 100 12.91 -12.20 -3.76
C SER A 100 12.99 -11.08 -2.73
N LEU A 101 11.92 -10.90 -1.97
CA LEU A 101 11.80 -9.95 -0.87
C LEU A 101 11.66 -10.69 0.45
N SER A 102 12.49 -10.33 1.42
CA SER A 102 12.26 -10.57 2.84
C SER A 102 11.02 -9.81 3.33
N LEU A 103 10.59 -10.08 4.55
CA LEU A 103 9.48 -9.35 5.16
C LEU A 103 9.80 -7.85 5.35
N ASP A 104 11.07 -7.51 5.62
CA ASP A 104 11.49 -6.12 5.73
C ASP A 104 11.40 -5.39 4.40
N GLU A 105 11.92 -5.99 3.32
CA GLU A 105 11.85 -5.42 1.97
C GLU A 105 10.41 -5.32 1.46
N LEU A 106 9.56 -6.30 1.79
CA LEU A 106 8.12 -6.24 1.50
C LEU A 106 7.45 -5.07 2.23
N TYR A 107 7.77 -4.87 3.52
CA TYR A 107 7.25 -3.74 4.28
C TYR A 107 7.68 -2.41 3.66
N GLN A 108 8.97 -2.25 3.30
CA GLN A 108 9.46 -1.04 2.63
C GLN A 108 8.77 -0.83 1.29
N MET A 109 8.60 -1.88 0.48
CA MET A 109 7.88 -1.81 -0.81
C MET A 109 6.45 -1.27 -0.64
N MET A 110 5.72 -1.79 0.35
CA MET A 110 4.34 -1.37 0.62
C MET A 110 4.27 0.07 1.16
N ARG A 111 5.19 0.43 2.08
CA ARG A 111 5.27 1.77 2.67
C ARG A 111 5.55 2.83 1.61
N GLU A 112 6.61 2.65 0.81
CA GLU A 112 6.99 3.62 -0.23
C GLU A 112 5.91 3.75 -1.32
N GLY A 113 5.24 2.64 -1.65
CA GLY A 113 4.07 2.66 -2.52
C GLY A 113 2.95 3.53 -1.96
N ALA A 114 2.54 3.27 -0.72
CA ALA A 114 1.47 4.01 -0.04
C ALA A 114 1.81 5.50 0.14
N ASP A 115 3.02 5.81 0.61
CA ASP A 115 3.53 7.18 0.76
C ASP A 115 3.52 7.91 -0.59
N GLY A 116 3.84 7.21 -1.68
CA GLY A 116 3.73 7.74 -3.03
C GLY A 116 2.31 8.19 -3.38
N VAL A 117 1.32 7.36 -3.06
CA VAL A 117 -0.10 7.64 -3.31
C VAL A 117 -0.56 8.83 -2.48
N VAL A 118 -0.27 8.84 -1.17
CA VAL A 118 -0.61 9.95 -0.26
C VAL A 118 0.02 11.25 -0.75
N ASN A 119 1.29 11.23 -1.10
CA ASN A 119 1.99 12.42 -1.58
C ASN A 119 1.44 12.95 -2.90
N ARG A 120 0.92 12.07 -3.75
CA ARG A 120 0.31 12.44 -5.03
C ARG A 120 -1.12 12.96 -4.86
N GLY A 121 -1.94 12.25 -4.10
CA GLY A 121 -3.37 12.53 -3.92
C GLY A 121 -3.67 13.58 -2.85
N LYS A 122 -2.71 13.86 -1.96
CA LYS A 122 -2.87 14.75 -0.80
C LYS A 122 -4.04 14.35 0.12
N ALA A 123 -4.34 13.05 0.16
CA ALA A 123 -5.43 12.52 0.96
C ALA A 123 -5.02 12.41 2.44
N GLU A 124 -5.96 12.72 3.32
CA GLU A 124 -5.85 12.54 4.76
C GLU A 124 -6.70 11.32 5.21
N PRO A 125 -6.38 10.70 6.37
CA PRO A 125 -7.21 9.64 6.91
C PRO A 125 -8.66 10.09 7.12
N GLY A 126 -9.61 9.32 6.60
CA GLY A 126 -11.04 9.60 6.66
C GLY A 126 -11.62 10.32 5.44
N ASP A 127 -10.79 10.69 4.45
CA ASP A 127 -11.26 11.32 3.21
C ASP A 127 -12.13 10.42 2.33
N LYS A 128 -12.20 9.13 2.67
CA LYS A 128 -12.86 8.05 1.92
C LYS A 128 -12.21 7.86 0.57
N THR A 129 -10.92 7.53 0.60
CA THR A 129 -10.12 7.23 -0.59
C THR A 129 -9.39 5.90 -0.44
N MET A 130 -8.71 5.44 -1.49
CA MET A 130 -7.82 4.27 -1.39
C MET A 130 -6.74 4.39 -0.29
N CYS A 131 -6.40 5.61 0.17
CA CYS A 131 -5.44 5.80 1.26
C CYS A 131 -5.97 5.26 2.60
N ASP A 132 -7.28 5.24 2.79
CA ASP A 132 -7.93 4.64 3.96
C ASP A 132 -7.79 3.11 4.01
N VAL A 133 -7.33 2.50 2.92
CA VAL A 133 -6.97 1.08 2.85
C VAL A 133 -5.45 0.91 2.94
N TRP A 134 -4.69 1.68 2.15
CA TRP A 134 -3.23 1.51 2.06
C TRP A 134 -2.52 1.78 3.39
N LEU A 135 -2.88 2.85 4.09
CA LEU A 135 -2.21 3.21 5.34
C LEU A 135 -2.43 2.16 6.44
N PRO A 136 -3.66 1.68 6.70
CA PRO A 136 -3.86 0.56 7.63
C PRO A 136 -3.14 -0.73 7.23
N VAL A 137 -3.06 -1.05 5.93
CA VAL A 137 -2.33 -2.24 5.46
C VAL A 137 -0.85 -2.17 5.83
N VAL A 138 -0.20 -1.01 5.65
CA VAL A 138 1.20 -0.81 6.04
C VAL A 138 1.38 -0.99 7.55
N GLU A 139 0.48 -0.42 8.35
CA GLU A 139 0.52 -0.55 9.81
C GLU A 139 0.29 -1.99 10.29
N ILE A 140 -0.53 -2.79 9.60
CA ILE A 140 -0.72 -4.22 9.91
C ILE A 140 0.57 -5.00 9.70
N ILE A 141 1.38 -4.66 8.69
CA ILE A 141 2.63 -5.38 8.37
C ILE A 141 3.75 -5.01 9.38
N ALA A 142 3.76 -3.79 9.91
CA ALA A 142 4.87 -3.26 10.71
C ALA A 142 5.23 -4.10 11.96
N PRO A 143 4.29 -4.59 12.79
CA PRO A 143 4.62 -5.46 13.92
C PRO A 143 5.33 -6.75 13.52
N PHE A 144 4.92 -7.38 12.41
CA PHE A 144 5.53 -8.61 11.92
C PHE A 144 6.95 -8.37 11.42
N GLN A 145 7.18 -7.26 10.72
CA GLN A 145 8.52 -6.83 10.30
C GLN A 145 9.42 -6.62 11.52
N ARG A 146 8.96 -5.89 12.55
CA ARG A 146 9.75 -5.61 13.76
C ARG A 146 10.14 -6.90 14.50
N ALA A 147 9.21 -7.85 14.61
CA ALA A 147 9.48 -9.14 15.23
C ALA A 147 10.54 -9.94 14.47
N ALA A 148 10.41 -10.03 13.13
CA ALA A 148 11.38 -10.73 12.29
C ALA A 148 12.78 -10.12 12.37
N SER A 149 12.89 -8.79 12.38
CA SER A 149 14.16 -8.07 12.51
C SER A 149 14.81 -8.26 13.89
N ALA A 150 14.02 -8.30 14.96
CA ALA A 150 14.52 -8.53 16.32
C ALA A 150 15.10 -9.94 16.50
N ASP A 151 14.45 -10.96 15.91
CA ASP A 151 14.92 -12.35 15.94
C ASP A 151 16.22 -12.53 15.14
N ALA A 152 16.32 -11.90 13.97
CA ALA A 152 17.55 -11.88 13.18
C ALA A 152 18.72 -11.25 13.97
N GLY A 153 18.47 -10.12 14.66
CA GLY A 153 19.47 -9.47 15.50
C GLY A 153 19.90 -10.29 16.73
N ARG A 154 18.99 -11.07 17.33
CA ARG A 154 19.31 -12.01 18.42
C ARG A 154 20.14 -13.19 17.93
N ALA A 155 19.84 -13.74 16.76
CA ALA A 155 20.62 -14.81 16.13
C ALA A 155 22.04 -14.34 15.79
N GLY A 156 22.18 -13.15 15.20
CA GLY A 156 23.48 -12.54 14.89
C GLY A 156 24.36 -12.33 16.12
N ARG A 157 23.79 -11.84 17.24
CA ARG A 157 24.52 -11.69 18.51
C ARG A 157 24.94 -13.02 19.13
N ARG A 158 24.14 -14.09 19.00
CA ARG A 158 24.53 -15.44 19.47
C ARG A 158 25.67 -16.04 18.66
N LEU A 159 25.73 -15.79 17.36
CA LEU A 159 26.84 -16.24 16.51
C LEU A 159 28.15 -15.50 16.85
N GLN A 160 28.09 -14.20 17.13
CA GLN A 160 29.26 -13.43 17.57
C GLN A 160 29.74 -13.81 18.97
N ALA A 161 28.83 -14.07 19.92
CA ALA A 161 29.17 -14.53 21.27
C ALA A 161 29.67 -15.99 21.33
N GLY A 162 29.58 -16.75 20.24
CA GLY A 162 30.10 -18.12 20.15
C GLY A 162 31.53 -18.22 19.62
N GLY A 163 32.13 -17.11 19.15
CA GLY A 163 33.47 -17.07 18.55
C GLY A 163 34.63 -16.83 19.53
N ASP A 164 34.35 -16.28 20.72
CA ASP A 164 35.39 -15.97 21.70
C ASP A 164 35.27 -16.88 22.93
N ARG A 165 36.19 -17.84 23.08
CA ARG A 165 36.39 -18.59 24.33
C ARG A 165 37.86 -18.62 24.74
N HIS A 166 38.22 -17.82 25.75
CA HIS A 166 39.03 -18.29 26.89
C HIS A 166 38.77 -17.42 28.17
N PRO A 167 38.97 -17.94 29.40
CA PRO A 167 38.07 -17.72 30.53
C PRO A 167 38.62 -16.88 31.71
N LEU A 168 37.71 -16.72 32.70
CA LEU A 168 37.88 -16.38 34.13
C LEU A 168 37.88 -14.88 34.49
N HIS A 169 36.87 -14.43 35.24
CA HIS A 169 36.85 -14.49 36.71
C HIS A 169 35.49 -14.06 37.29
N HIS A 170 35.16 -14.67 38.42
CA HIS A 170 33.97 -14.46 39.25
C HIS A 170 33.82 -13.05 39.81
N HIS A 171 32.58 -12.55 39.95
CA HIS A 171 32.14 -11.90 41.19
C HIS A 171 30.62 -11.91 41.41
N HIS A 172 30.24 -12.18 42.66
CA HIS A 172 28.90 -12.17 43.23
C HIS A 172 28.36 -10.75 43.44
N ALA A 173 27.05 -10.54 43.27
CA ALA A 173 26.20 -9.78 44.21
C ALA A 173 24.71 -9.97 43.86
N GLY A 174 23.87 -10.08 44.90
CA GLY A 174 22.48 -10.55 44.87
C GLY A 174 21.38 -9.47 44.66
N PRO A 175 20.14 -9.71 45.14
CA PRO A 175 18.93 -9.56 44.31
C PRO A 175 17.99 -8.43 44.74
N GLN A 176 17.10 -7.96 43.84
CA GLN A 176 15.83 -7.32 44.22
C GLN A 176 14.69 -7.68 43.26
N ARG A 177 13.56 -8.08 43.86
CA ARG A 177 12.25 -8.33 43.23
C ARG A 177 11.45 -7.02 43.15
N ALA A 178 10.64 -6.86 42.11
CA ALA A 178 9.26 -6.35 42.21
C ALA A 178 8.45 -6.66 40.94
N ALA A 179 7.20 -7.07 41.13
CA ALA A 179 6.08 -7.13 40.18
C ALA A 179 4.84 -6.61 40.95
N PRO A 180 3.61 -6.49 40.40
CA PRO A 180 3.10 -6.32 39.03
C PRO A 180 2.08 -5.14 38.93
N ALA A 181 1.50 -4.85 37.74
CA ALA A 181 0.14 -4.25 37.51
C ALA A 181 0.03 -3.72 36.06
N THR A 182 -1.09 -3.64 35.33
CA THR A 182 -2.46 -4.19 35.34
C THR A 182 -3.08 -3.84 33.98
N ARG A 183 -4.04 -4.64 33.51
CA ARG A 183 -4.94 -4.36 32.38
C ARG A 183 -5.59 -2.97 32.49
N ARG A 184 -5.75 -2.28 31.35
CA ARG A 184 -6.91 -1.39 31.12
C ARG A 184 -7.62 -1.80 29.83
N ALA A 185 -8.82 -2.34 30.03
CA ALA A 185 -9.87 -2.36 29.03
C ALA A 185 -10.34 -0.92 28.80
N GLN A 186 -10.69 -0.56 27.57
CA GLN A 186 -11.69 0.47 27.34
C GLN A 186 -12.79 -0.09 26.44
N HIS A 187 -13.98 0.08 26.99
CA HIS A 187 -15.27 -0.42 26.56
C HIS A 187 -15.84 0.39 25.40
N ARG A 188 -16.79 -0.29 24.77
CA ARG A 188 -17.68 0.02 23.67
C ARG A 188 -18.82 0.99 24.07
N ALA A 189 -19.47 1.54 23.03
CA ALA A 189 -20.85 2.07 22.94
C ALA A 189 -21.05 3.54 23.37
N SER A 190 -21.90 4.39 22.76
CA SER A 190 -23.07 4.20 21.86
C SER A 190 -23.66 5.57 21.47
N GLY A 191 -24.42 5.63 20.35
CA GLY A 191 -25.45 6.66 20.06
C GLY A 191 -25.40 7.21 18.62
N SER A 192 -25.96 6.53 17.62
CA SER A 192 -27.36 6.57 17.12
C SER A 192 -27.66 7.72 16.14
N GLY A 193 -27.77 7.37 14.85
CA GLY A 193 -28.30 8.26 13.80
C GLY A 193 -28.10 7.69 12.39
N ARG A 194 -29.02 6.81 11.96
CA ARG A 194 -29.38 6.39 10.59
C ARG A 194 -28.39 6.70 9.45
N ASP A 195 -27.70 5.70 8.91
CA ASP A 195 -28.16 4.81 7.83
C ASP A 195 -27.70 5.30 6.44
N LEU A 196 -26.44 4.99 6.12
CA LEU A 196 -25.88 4.83 4.77
C LEU A 196 -24.71 3.86 4.96
N GLY A 197 -25.00 2.56 4.85
CA GLY A 197 -24.01 1.48 4.96
C GLY A 197 -22.80 1.76 4.10
N ASP A 198 -21.62 1.46 4.64
CA ASP A 198 -20.31 1.82 4.14
C ASP A 198 -20.12 1.52 2.64
N VAL A 199 -20.47 2.48 1.79
CA VAL A 199 -20.07 2.50 0.39
C VAL A 199 -18.57 2.80 0.41
N TYR A 200 -17.78 1.73 0.40
CA TYR A 200 -16.35 1.83 0.18
C TYR A 200 -16.14 2.48 -1.18
N ASP A 201 -15.44 3.60 -1.14
CA ASP A 201 -15.01 4.28 -2.33
C ASP A 201 -14.14 3.34 -3.17
N SER A 202 -14.69 2.91 -4.31
CA SER A 202 -13.98 2.01 -5.23
C SER A 202 -12.77 2.70 -5.87
N GLY A 203 -12.71 4.03 -5.91
CA GLY A 203 -11.55 4.73 -6.48
C GLY A 203 -11.66 6.25 -6.63
N ALA A 204 -12.25 6.96 -5.67
CA ALA A 204 -12.50 8.39 -5.69
C ALA A 204 -11.17 9.11 -5.89
N GLY A 205 -10.97 9.46 -7.15
CA GLY A 205 -11.43 10.77 -7.55
C GLY A 205 -11.18 11.79 -6.47
N CYS A 206 -9.97 12.37 -6.46
CA CYS A 206 -9.74 13.65 -5.82
C CYS A 206 -10.98 14.50 -6.06
N ARG A 207 -11.71 14.85 -4.98
CA ARG A 207 -12.77 15.84 -5.06
C ARG A 207 -12.20 17.00 -5.85
N SER A 208 -12.76 17.20 -7.03
CA SER A 208 -12.46 18.32 -7.89
C SER A 208 -12.33 19.55 -7.01
N GLN A 209 -11.17 20.19 -7.07
CA GLN A 209 -10.99 21.58 -6.71
C GLN A 209 -12.07 22.36 -7.46
N ARG A 210 -13.24 22.49 -6.83
CA ARG A 210 -14.24 23.47 -7.24
C ARG A 210 -13.64 24.79 -6.81
N VAL A 211 -12.84 25.36 -7.71
CA VAL A 211 -12.46 26.77 -7.69
C VAL A 211 -13.73 27.53 -7.34
N ARG A 212 -13.75 28.14 -6.15
CA ARG A 212 -14.72 29.17 -5.84
C ARG A 212 -14.44 30.30 -6.84
N LYS A 213 -15.12 30.29 -7.98
CA LYS A 213 -15.36 31.52 -8.73
C LYS A 213 -16.34 32.32 -7.86
N SER A 214 -15.79 33.09 -6.94
CA SER A 214 -16.49 34.22 -6.35
C SER A 214 -16.23 35.43 -7.24
N ASP A 215 -17.21 35.67 -8.10
CA ASP A 215 -17.72 36.94 -8.62
C ASP A 215 -16.86 38.20 -8.51
N GLY A 216 -16.60 38.82 -9.67
CA GLY A 216 -15.93 40.11 -9.78
C GLY A 216 -16.07 40.87 -11.12
N LYS A 217 -17.19 40.71 -11.85
CA LYS A 217 -17.81 41.69 -12.81
C LYS A 217 -16.97 42.32 -13.99
N PRO A 218 -17.59 43.02 -14.97
CA PRO A 218 -17.45 42.72 -16.41
C PRO A 218 -16.72 43.77 -17.27
N GLY A 219 -16.45 43.41 -18.54
CA GLY A 219 -15.99 44.29 -19.64
C GLY A 219 -14.64 43.82 -20.19
N ASP A 220 -14.37 43.64 -21.49
CA ASP A 220 -15.06 44.01 -22.71
C ASP A 220 -14.74 42.99 -23.83
N CYS A 221 -15.69 42.82 -24.75
CA CYS A 221 -15.44 42.23 -26.06
C CYS A 221 -14.80 43.30 -26.96
N VAL A 222 -13.66 43.04 -27.61
CA VAL A 222 -13.33 43.51 -28.98
C VAL A 222 -12.14 42.69 -29.53
N SER A 223 -12.38 42.13 -30.73
CA SER A 223 -11.48 41.64 -31.79
C SER A 223 -10.51 40.48 -31.53
#